data_AF-A0A372Q748-F1
#
_entry.id   AF-A0A372Q748-F1
#
_cell.length_a   1.000
_cell.length_b   1.000
_cell.length_c   1.000
_cell.angle_alpha   90.00
_cell.angle_beta   90.00
_cell.angle_gamma   90.00
#
_symmetry.space_group_name_H-M   'P 1'
#
loop_
_entity.id
_entity.type
_entity.pdbx_description
1 polymer ?
#
loop_
_entity_poly.entity_id
_entity_poly.type
_entity_poly.pdbx_seq_one_letter_code
_entity_poly.pdbx_strand_id
1 'polypeptide(L)' 'MFRYNKPNIAPTVFDIVLKYIYTGELDLKNHLDKDIFELLITSDELLLEELFEPVSRIFN' A
#
# COMPACT_ATOMS: atom_id res chain seq x y z
N MET A 1 23.60 10.94 7.39
CA MET A 1 22.24 10.91 6.82
C MET A 1 21.95 9.47 6.42
N PHE A 2 20.99 8.82 7.07
CA PHE A 2 20.56 7.48 6.68
C PHE A 2 19.49 7.61 5.59
N ARG A 3 19.64 6.88 4.49
CA ARG A 3 18.66 6.82 3.40
C ARG A 3 18.19 5.38 3.29
N TYR A 4 16.91 5.16 3.55
CA TYR A 4 16.25 3.90 3.27
C TYR A 4 15.78 3.90 1.81
N ASN A 5 16.16 2.88 1.04
CA ASN A 5 15.86 2.82 -0.39
C ASN A 5 15.03 1.57 -0.70
N LYS A 6 13.86 1.78 -1.32
CA LYS A 6 12.94 0.73 -1.77
C LYS A 6 12.55 1.00 -3.22
N PRO A 7 13.43 0.71 -4.18
CA PRO A 7 13.18 1.02 -5.59
C PRO A 7 12.07 0.15 -6.21
N ASN A 8 11.63 -0.90 -5.50
CA ASN A 8 10.60 -1.83 -5.94
C ASN A 8 9.18 -1.35 -5.62
N ILE A 9 9.03 -0.29 -4.83
CA ILE A 9 7.72 0.29 -4.50
C ILE A 9 7.43 1.41 -5.51
N ALA A 10 6.35 1.25 -6.28
CA ALA A 10 5.90 2.29 -7.19
C ALA A 10 5.50 3.55 -6.41
N PRO A 11 5.86 4.77 -6.87
CA PRO A 11 5.47 6.01 -6.21
C PRO A 11 3.95 6.13 -6.02
N THR A 12 3.16 5.68 -7.00
CA THR A 12 1.70 5.68 -6.95
C THR A 12 1.15 4.83 -5.80
N VAL A 13 1.75 3.67 -5.55
CA VAL A 13 1.37 2.78 -4.44
C VAL A 13 1.80 3.37 -3.10
N PHE A 14 2.99 3.95 -3.04
CA PHE A 14 3.46 4.61 -1.83
C PHE A 14 2.59 5.82 -1.46
N ASP A 15 2.06 6.56 -2.44
CA ASP A 15 1.11 7.64 -2.18
C ASP A 15 -0.19 7.14 -1.52
N ILE A 16 -0.66 5.94 -1.86
CA ILE A 16 -1.82 5.31 -1.20
C ILE A 16 -1.48 4.99 0.26
N VAL A 17 -0.31 4.38 0.50
CA VAL A 17 0.18 4.05 1.85
C VAL A 17 0.28 5.30 2.71
N LEU A 18 0.87 6.38 2.18
CA LEU A 18 0.99 7.65 2.91
C LEU A 18 -0.39 8.24 3.24
N LYS A 19 -1.32 8.29 2.28
CA LYS A 19 -2.68 8.78 2.53
C LYS A 19 -3.36 7.97 3.63
N TYR A 20 -3.25 6.65 3.59
CA TYR A 20 -3.80 5.78 4.62
C TYR A 20 -3.19 6.08 6.00
N ILE A 21 -1.87 6.20 6.12
CA ILE A 21 -1.19 6.50 7.40
C ILE A 21 -1.64 7.87 7.97
N TYR A 22 -1.82 8.88 7.12
CA TYR A 22 -2.18 10.23 7.56
C TYR A 22 -3.67 10.42 7.84
N THR A 23 -4.55 9.64 7.21
CA THR A 23 -6.01 9.86 7.28
C THR A 23 -6.75 8.73 8.00
N GLY A 24 -6.16 7.53 8.07
CA GLY A 24 -6.84 6.30 8.48
C GLY A 24 -7.84 5.77 7.45
N GLU A 25 -7.97 6.41 6.28
CA GLU A 25 -8.94 6.05 5.24
C GLU A 25 -8.26 5.30 4.09
N LEU A 26 -8.89 4.19 3.67
CA LEU A 26 -8.48 3.40 2.52
C LEU A 26 -9.51 3.55 1.40
N ASP A 27 -9.22 4.39 0.40
CA ASP A 27 -10.03 4.53 -0.81
C ASP A 27 -9.33 3.90 -2.01
N LEU A 28 -9.93 2.81 -2.52
CA LEU A 28 -9.41 2.05 -3.66
C LEU A 28 -10.25 2.22 -4.93
N LYS A 29 -11.31 3.04 -4.91
CA LYS A 29 -12.32 3.08 -5.99
C LYS A 29 -11.79 3.49 -7.36
N ASN A 30 -10.71 4.26 -7.40
CA ASN A 30 -10.14 4.83 -8.62
C ASN A 30 -8.72 4.29 -8.92
N HIS A 31 -8.35 3.17 -8.33
CA HIS A 31 -7.05 2.53 -8.54
C HIS A 31 -7.18 1.33 -9.47
N LEU A 32 -6.13 1.05 -10.25
CA LEU A 32 -6.10 -0.12 -11.10
C LEU A 32 -5.94 -1.38 -10.23
N ASP A 33 -6.48 -2.52 -10.66
CA ASP A 33 -6.31 -3.80 -9.96
C ASP A 33 -4.81 -4.14 -9.73
N LYS A 34 -3.96 -3.76 -10.68
CA LYS A 34 -2.50 -3.83 -10.56
C LYS A 34 -2.00 -3.04 -9.34
N ASP A 35 -2.45 -1.81 -9.15
CA ASP A 35 -1.99 -0.95 -8.05
C ASP A 35 -2.47 -1.51 -6.71
N ILE A 36 -3.67 -2.10 -6.66
CA ILE A 36 -4.20 -2.77 -5.46
C ILE A 36 -3.38 -4.03 -5.14
N PHE A 37 -2.97 -4.79 -6.15
CA PHE A 37 -2.09 -5.95 -5.96
C PHE A 37 -0.69 -5.54 -5.50
N GLU A 38 -0.11 -4.48 -6.08
CA GLU A 38 1.17 -3.93 -5.62
C GLU A 38 1.06 -3.33 -4.21
N LEU A 39 -0.08 -2.76 -3.85
CA LEU A 39 -0.38 -2.29 -2.49
C LEU A 39 -0.38 -3.44 -1.48
N LEU A 40 -0.96 -4.59 -1.83
CA LEU A 40 -0.92 -5.79 -1.00
C LEU A 40 0.52 -6.20 -0.70
N ILE A 41 1.35 -6.34 -1.75
CA ILE A 41 2.77 -6.70 -1.62
C ILE A 41 3.52 -5.65 -0.78
N THR A 42 3.28 -4.36 -1.04
CA THR A 42 3.93 -3.26 -0.33
C THR A 42 3.54 -3.25 1.15
N SER A 43 2.28 -3.53 1.48
CA SER A 43 1.80 -3.56 2.86
C SER A 43 2.44 -4.70 3.67
N ASP A 44 2.68 -5.87 3.05
CA ASP A 44 3.45 -6.97 3.63
C ASP A 44 4.94 -6.60 3.77
N GLU A 45 5.57 -6.05 2.72
CA GLU A 45 6.99 -5.66 2.73
C GLU A 45 7.32 -4.58 3.77
N LEU A 46 6.36 -3.70 4.07
CA LEU A 46 6.48 -2.64 5.08
C LEU A 46 5.95 -3.06 6.46
N LEU A 47 5.46 -4.28 6.64
CA LEU A 47 4.87 -4.80 7.88
C LEU A 47 3.70 -3.94 8.40
N LEU A 48 2.86 -3.46 7.49
CA LEU A 48 1.67 -2.67 7.78
C LEU A 48 0.43 -3.57 7.87
N GLU A 49 0.36 -4.40 8.93
CA GLU A 49 -0.71 -5.40 9.10
C GLU A 49 -2.12 -4.81 9.00
N GLU A 50 -2.35 -3.62 9.59
CA GLU A 50 -3.65 -2.93 9.55
C GLU A 50 -4.08 -2.52 8.13
N LEU A 51 -3.13 -2.36 7.21
CA LEU A 51 -3.39 -2.12 5.79
C LEU A 51 -3.44 -3.43 4.99
N PHE A 52 -2.61 -4.41 5.33
CA PHE A 52 -2.55 -5.70 4.65
C PHE A 52 -3.85 -6.50 4.80
N GLU A 53 -4.38 -6.61 6.02
CA GLU A 53 -5.59 -7.38 6.28
C GLU A 53 -6.79 -6.96 5.41
N PRO A 54 -7.21 -5.67 5.35
CA PRO A 54 -8.35 -5.27 4.53
C PRO A 54 -8.08 -5.43 3.03
N VAL A 55 -6.85 -5.18 2.56
CA VAL A 55 -6.50 -5.32 1.13
C VAL A 55 -6.51 -6.80 0.72
N SER A 56 -5.98 -7.71 1.55
CA SER A 56 -5.96 -9.15 1.28
C SER A 56 -7.37 -9.75 1.11
N ARG A 57 -8.36 -9.22 1.85
CA ARG A 57 -9.76 -9.66 1.76
C ARG A 57 -10.42 -9.38 0.41
N ILE A 58 -9.85 -8.50 -0.41
CA ILE A 58 -10.35 -8.21 -1.77
C ILE A 58 -10.08 -9.38 -2.73
N PHE A 59 -9.04 -10.17 -2.47
CA PHE A 59 -8.57 -11.23 -3.35
C PHE A 59 -9.09 -12.64 -2.98
N ASN A 60 -9.90 -12.75 -1.93
CA ASN A 60 -10.56 -14.00 -1.49
C ASN A 60 -12.02 -14.03 -1.98
#